data_AF-A0A2S6U3N5-F1
#
_entry.id   AF-A0A2S6U3N5-F1
#
_cell.length_a   1.000
_cell.length_b   1.000
_cell.length_c   1.000
_cell.angle_alpha   90.00
_cell.angle_beta   90.00
_cell.angle_gamma   90.00
#
_symmetry.space_group_name_H-M   'P 1'
#
loop_
_entity.id
_entity.type
_entity.pdbx_description
1 polymer ?
#
loop_
_entity_poly.entity_id
_entity_poly.type
_entity_poly.pdbx_seq_one_letter_code
_entity_poly.pdbx_strand_id
1 'polypeptide(L)'
;MKQIKIPAAFIRGGTSNAIVFHERDLPEDRAAWDAVFLAAMGSPDPNGRQLNGMGGGISSLSKVCVVGPPSHDDADIDYTFAQISVRDAQVDYSANCGNMSSAMGPFAVDESLVEARGDAALVRIHNTNTGKIIHAKFALDDGQADRGATWAVGLVLNRCEGTGRGCRADCV
;
A
#
# COMPACT_ATOMS: atom_id res chain seq x y z
N MET A 1 -8.83 10.58 25.59
CA MET A 1 -8.27 9.24 25.34
C MET A 1 -6.80 9.37 25.00
N LYS A 2 -5.97 8.40 25.37
CA LYS A 2 -4.55 8.37 25.01
C LYS A 2 -4.42 7.89 23.56
N GLN A 3 -3.67 8.62 22.74
CA GLN A 3 -3.36 8.17 21.38
C GLN A 3 -2.41 6.96 21.44
N ILE A 4 -2.67 5.97 20.58
CA ILE A 4 -1.77 4.85 20.34
C ILE A 4 -0.88 5.17 19.15
N LYS A 5 0.34 4.60 19.15
CA LYS A 5 1.28 4.75 18.04
C LYS A 5 1.41 3.39 17.36
N ILE A 6 1.13 3.35 16.06
CA ILE A 6 1.30 2.17 15.22
C ILE A 6 2.25 2.60 14.09
N PRO A 7 3.40 1.93 13.90
CA PRO A 7 4.27 2.17 12.76
C PRO A 7 3.52 1.99 11.44
N ALA A 8 3.73 2.93 10.51
CA ALA A 8 3.11 2.89 9.19
C ALA A 8 3.90 3.73 8.20
N ALA A 9 3.78 3.39 6.92
CA ALA A 9 4.29 4.19 5.82
C ALA A 9 3.12 4.88 5.09
N PHE A 10 3.35 6.09 4.58
CA PHE A 10 2.41 6.77 3.69
C PHE A 10 2.96 6.70 2.27
N ILE A 11 2.31 5.94 1.41
CA ILE A 11 2.87 5.54 0.12
C ILE A 11 1.95 5.95 -1.02
N ARG A 12 2.57 6.49 -2.07
CA ARG A 12 1.93 6.68 -3.37
C ARG A 12 2.15 5.45 -4.25
N GLY A 13 1.06 4.86 -4.73
CA GLY A 13 1.07 3.82 -5.76
C GLY A 13 0.20 4.25 -6.94
N GLY A 14 0.73 4.19 -8.16
CA GLY A 14 -0.01 4.65 -9.34
C GLY A 14 -0.48 6.10 -9.18
N THR A 15 -1.79 6.31 -9.25
CA THR A 15 -2.45 7.61 -9.03
C THR A 15 -3.18 7.67 -7.67
N SER A 16 -2.71 6.94 -6.66
CA SER A 16 -3.38 6.78 -5.36
C SER A 16 -2.39 6.85 -4.21
N ASN A 17 -2.89 7.24 -3.03
CA ASN A 17 -2.13 7.20 -1.79
C ASN A 17 -2.82 6.29 -0.78
N ALA A 18 -2.04 5.61 0.04
CA ALA A 18 -2.54 4.80 1.15
C ALA A 18 -1.62 4.89 2.36
N ILE A 19 -2.18 4.59 3.53
CA ILE A 19 -1.36 4.14 4.65
C ILE A 19 -1.04 2.67 4.43
N VAL A 20 0.22 2.29 4.66
CA VAL A 20 0.69 0.90 4.58
C VAL A 20 1.19 0.48 5.96
N PHE A 21 0.61 -0.60 6.48
CA PHE A 21 1.01 -1.20 7.76
C PHE A 21 1.74 -2.52 7.50
N HIS A 22 2.69 -2.86 8.38
CA HIS A 22 3.10 -4.25 8.53
C HIS A 22 2.05 -4.99 9.35
N GLU A 23 1.72 -6.23 8.98
CA GLU A 23 0.75 -7.06 9.71
C GLU A 23 1.15 -7.24 11.18
N ARG A 24 2.46 -7.37 11.46
CA ARG A 24 3.02 -7.51 12.82
C ARG A 24 2.76 -6.30 13.74
N ASP A 25 2.49 -5.13 13.17
CA ASP A 25 2.26 -3.89 13.92
C ASP A 25 0.76 -3.67 14.23
N LEU A 26 -0.12 -4.48 13.62
CA LEU A 26 -1.56 -4.46 13.86
C LEU A 26 -1.96 -5.46 14.94
N PRO A 27 -3.16 -5.31 15.53
CA PRO A 27 -3.72 -6.33 16.41
C PRO A 27 -3.77 -7.70 15.72
N GLU A 28 -3.45 -8.77 16.46
CA GLU A 28 -3.56 -10.15 15.95
C GLU A 28 -4.99 -10.49 15.51
N ASP A 29 -5.98 -9.97 16.23
CA ASP A 29 -7.39 -10.09 15.85
C ASP A 29 -7.74 -9.14 14.70
N ARG A 30 -7.92 -9.71 13.50
CA ARG A 30 -8.35 -8.97 12.30
C ARG A 30 -9.68 -8.23 12.48
N ALA A 31 -10.57 -8.68 13.38
CA ALA A 31 -11.82 -7.96 13.64
C ALA A 31 -11.58 -6.58 14.28
N ALA A 32 -10.42 -6.34 14.89
CA ALA A 32 -10.04 -5.05 15.44
C ALA A 32 -9.44 -4.08 14.41
N TRP A 33 -9.12 -4.54 13.21
CA TRP A 33 -8.44 -3.72 12.19
C TRP A 33 -9.31 -2.57 11.70
N ASP A 34 -10.61 -2.80 11.49
CA ASP A 34 -11.53 -1.79 10.96
C ASP A 34 -11.52 -0.52 11.83
N ALA A 35 -11.51 -0.67 13.15
CA ALA A 35 -11.46 0.46 14.08
C ALA A 35 -10.15 1.24 13.94
N VAL A 36 -9.02 0.55 13.75
CA VAL A 36 -7.72 1.17 13.51
C VAL A 36 -7.71 1.93 12.19
N PHE A 37 -8.21 1.32 11.11
CA PHE A 37 -8.19 1.91 9.78
C PHE A 37 -9.13 3.10 9.66
N LEU A 38 -10.35 3.00 10.21
CA LEU A 38 -11.30 4.10 10.26
C LEU A 38 -10.73 5.29 11.04
N ALA A 39 -10.14 5.04 12.22
CA ALA A 39 -9.52 6.09 13.01
C ALA A 39 -8.31 6.72 12.30
N ALA A 40 -7.44 5.92 11.68
CA ALA A 40 -6.26 6.40 10.98
C ALA A 40 -6.62 7.25 9.75
N MET A 41 -7.69 6.90 9.04
CA MET A 41 -8.15 7.64 7.87
C MET A 41 -9.08 8.80 8.20
N GLY A 42 -9.58 8.91 9.43
CA GLY A 42 -10.51 9.96 9.83
C GLY A 42 -11.93 9.72 9.33
N SER A 43 -12.35 8.46 9.25
CA SER A 43 -13.69 8.02 8.85
C SER A 43 -14.48 7.45 10.04
N PRO A 44 -15.82 7.55 10.07
CA PRO A 44 -16.66 8.26 9.10
C PRO A 44 -16.51 9.79 9.23
N ASP A 45 -16.50 10.49 8.09
CA ASP A 45 -16.62 11.95 8.04
C ASP A 45 -17.79 12.35 7.12
N PRO A 46 -18.94 12.75 7.71
CA PRO A 46 -20.09 13.24 6.94
C PRO A 46 -19.78 14.44 6.04
N ASN A 47 -18.77 15.25 6.38
CA ASN A 47 -18.34 16.39 5.57
C ASN A 47 -17.44 15.98 4.40
N GLY A 48 -16.96 14.73 4.39
CA GLY A 48 -16.16 14.16 3.32
C GLY A 48 -14.76 14.73 3.18
N ARG A 49 -14.18 15.27 4.25
CA ARG A 49 -12.87 15.94 4.22
C ARG A 49 -11.75 15.11 4.85
N GLN A 50 -12.08 14.21 5.78
CA GLN A 50 -11.13 13.37 6.54
C GLN A 50 -10.05 14.18 7.30
N LEU A 51 -10.38 15.40 7.75
CA LEU A 51 -9.42 16.31 8.40
C LEU A 51 -8.84 15.82 9.74
N ASN A 52 -9.46 14.80 10.33
CA ASN A 52 -9.01 14.19 11.59
C ASN A 52 -8.29 12.85 11.37
N GLY A 53 -7.72 12.65 10.19
CA GLY A 53 -6.92 11.48 9.84
C GLY A 53 -6.03 11.74 8.63
N MET A 54 -5.47 10.69 8.05
CA MET A 54 -4.58 10.76 6.89
C MET A 54 -5.33 10.67 5.55
N GLY A 55 -6.65 10.49 5.58
CA GLY A 55 -7.46 10.41 4.37
C GLY A 55 -7.57 11.75 3.66
N GLY A 56 -7.73 11.70 2.34
CA GLY A 56 -7.84 12.89 1.48
C GLY A 56 -9.27 13.28 1.10
N GLY A 57 -10.31 12.67 1.71
CA GLY A 57 -11.72 12.96 1.42
C GLY A 57 -12.25 12.41 0.09
N ILE A 58 -11.41 11.71 -0.67
CA ILE A 58 -11.76 11.06 -1.95
C ILE A 58 -11.26 9.62 -1.98
N SER A 59 -11.90 8.76 -2.76
CA SER A 59 -11.62 7.32 -2.78
C SER A 59 -10.16 6.98 -3.08
N SER A 60 -9.50 7.71 -3.99
CA SER A 60 -8.09 7.51 -4.35
C SER A 60 -7.09 7.83 -3.24
N LEU A 61 -7.52 8.55 -2.21
CA LEU A 61 -6.72 8.97 -1.05
C LEU A 61 -7.28 8.42 0.28
N SER A 62 -8.22 7.47 0.23
CA SER A 62 -8.89 6.85 1.38
C SER A 62 -8.66 5.34 1.40
N LYS A 63 -7.39 4.94 1.50
CA LYS A 63 -6.95 3.54 1.31
C LYS A 63 -6.00 3.11 2.41
N VAL A 64 -6.09 1.84 2.77
CA VAL A 64 -5.13 1.16 3.63
C VAL A 64 -4.63 -0.09 2.93
N CYS A 65 -3.34 -0.37 3.09
CA CYS A 65 -2.71 -1.62 2.67
C CYS A 65 -2.06 -2.27 3.89
N VAL A 66 -2.10 -3.59 3.96
CA VAL A 66 -1.37 -4.37 4.95
C VAL A 66 -0.45 -5.33 4.22
N VAL A 67 0.81 -5.34 4.63
CA VAL A 67 1.84 -6.24 4.09
C VAL A 67 2.36 -7.15 5.19
N GLY A 68 2.50 -8.43 4.87
CA GLY A 68 2.88 -9.45 5.83
C GLY A 68 3.77 -10.54 5.21
N PRO A 69 4.23 -11.49 6.03
CA PRO A 69 4.91 -12.68 5.54
C PRO A 69 3.99 -13.47 4.57
N PRO A 70 4.56 -14.21 3.61
CA PRO A 70 3.76 -14.93 2.64
C PRO A 70 2.97 -16.06 3.30
N SER A 71 1.69 -16.20 2.94
CA SER A 71 0.84 -17.34 3.30
C SER A 71 0.65 -18.35 2.15
N HIS A 72 1.29 -18.10 1.01
CA HIS A 72 1.22 -18.91 -0.20
C HIS A 72 2.63 -19.25 -0.70
N ASP A 73 2.89 -20.51 -1.07
CA ASP A 73 4.23 -21.01 -1.44
C ASP A 73 4.84 -20.27 -2.65
N ASP A 74 3.99 -19.82 -3.56
CA ASP A 74 4.39 -19.04 -4.75
C ASP A 74 4.55 -17.53 -4.50
N ALA A 75 4.47 -17.06 -3.25
CA ALA A 75 4.56 -15.65 -2.89
C ALA A 75 5.79 -15.33 -2.05
N ASP A 76 6.28 -14.10 -2.19
CA ASP A 76 7.34 -13.54 -1.35
C ASP A 76 6.75 -12.70 -0.20
N ILE A 77 5.56 -12.12 -0.41
CA ILE A 77 4.81 -11.37 0.61
C ILE A 77 3.29 -11.58 0.45
N ASP A 78 2.57 -11.38 1.54
CA ASP A 78 1.12 -11.19 1.53
C ASP A 78 0.76 -9.70 1.44
N TYR A 79 -0.32 -9.40 0.74
CA TYR A 79 -0.86 -8.06 0.56
C TYR A 79 -2.39 -8.08 0.72
N THR A 80 -2.87 -7.30 1.69
CA THR A 80 -4.30 -7.05 1.90
C THR A 80 -4.62 -5.60 1.59
N PHE A 81 -5.59 -5.37 0.71
CA PHE A 81 -6.13 -4.05 0.40
C PHE A 81 -7.42 -3.78 1.18
N ALA A 82 -7.56 -2.57 1.70
CA ALA A 82 -8.75 -2.08 2.37
C ALA A 82 -9.16 -0.71 1.82
N GLN A 83 -10.34 -0.65 1.20
CA GLN A 83 -10.95 0.62 0.80
C GLN A 83 -11.76 1.17 1.97
N ILE A 84 -11.45 2.40 2.40
CA ILE A 84 -12.13 3.03 3.53
C ILE A 84 -13.22 3.95 2.97
N SER A 85 -14.47 3.75 3.38
CA SER A 85 -15.54 4.71 3.05
C SER A 85 -15.22 6.05 3.71
N VAL A 86 -15.41 7.12 2.97
CA VAL A 86 -15.15 8.47 3.48
C VAL A 86 -16.25 8.89 4.45
N ARG A 87 -17.51 8.62 4.12
CA ARG A 87 -18.67 9.13 4.88
C ARG A 87 -19.22 8.13 5.88
N ASP A 88 -18.98 6.85 5.65
CA ASP A 88 -19.56 5.76 6.43
C ASP A 88 -18.48 5.02 7.22
N ALA A 89 -18.86 4.41 8.34
CA ALA A 89 -17.97 3.61 9.16
C ALA A 89 -17.81 2.20 8.56
N GLN A 90 -17.28 2.14 7.33
CA GLN A 90 -17.17 0.91 6.55
C GLN A 90 -15.77 0.76 5.96
N VAL A 91 -15.26 -0.46 6.08
CA VAL A 91 -14.05 -0.95 5.42
C VAL A 91 -14.44 -2.04 4.43
N ASP A 92 -13.98 -1.92 3.20
CA ASP A 92 -14.25 -2.88 2.13
C ASP A 92 -12.97 -3.62 1.72
N TYR A 93 -13.04 -4.95 1.81
CA TYR A 93 -11.97 -5.90 1.48
C TYR A 93 -12.28 -6.71 0.21
N SER A 94 -13.38 -6.42 -0.50
CA SER A 94 -13.85 -7.23 -1.63
C SER A 94 -13.04 -7.04 -2.93
N ALA A 95 -12.22 -5.98 -3.00
CA ALA A 95 -11.52 -5.59 -4.21
C ALA A 95 -10.00 -5.60 -4.03
N ASN A 96 -9.30 -5.64 -5.16
CA ASN A 96 -7.90 -5.25 -5.26
C ASN A 96 -7.80 -3.82 -5.82
N CYS A 97 -6.71 -3.11 -5.50
CA CYS A 97 -6.36 -1.85 -6.13
C CYS A 97 -5.04 -1.98 -6.90
N GLY A 98 -5.13 -2.05 -8.24
CA GLY A 98 -3.96 -2.18 -9.13
C GLY A 98 -2.91 -1.08 -8.94
N ASN A 99 -3.35 0.14 -8.62
CA ASN A 99 -2.47 1.26 -8.29
C ASN A 99 -1.63 0.98 -7.03
N MET A 100 -2.22 0.38 -6.00
CA MET A 100 -1.49 0.12 -4.76
C MET A 100 -0.62 -1.13 -4.88
N SER A 101 -1.08 -2.17 -5.59
CA SER A 101 -0.25 -3.37 -5.81
C SER A 101 1.07 -3.06 -6.53
N SER A 102 1.12 -2.03 -7.38
CA SER A 102 2.38 -1.61 -8.03
C SER A 102 3.43 -1.07 -7.05
N ALA A 103 3.02 -0.62 -5.86
CA ALA A 103 3.93 -0.08 -4.85
C ALA A 103 4.36 -1.12 -3.80
N MET A 104 3.66 -2.26 -3.69
CA MET A 104 3.93 -3.24 -2.63
C MET A 104 5.24 -4.02 -2.85
N GLY A 105 5.61 -4.30 -4.10
CA GLY A 105 6.91 -4.89 -4.42
C GLY A 105 8.08 -4.00 -3.99
N PRO A 106 8.15 -2.74 -4.45
CA PRO A 106 9.14 -1.76 -3.98
C PRO A 106 9.17 -1.60 -2.46
N PHE A 107 7.99 -1.47 -1.82
CA PHE A 107 7.89 -1.34 -0.37
C PHE A 107 8.49 -2.55 0.36
N ALA A 108 8.24 -3.76 -0.12
CA ALA A 108 8.78 -4.96 0.50
C ALA A 108 10.30 -5.05 0.43
N VAL A 109 10.91 -4.57 -0.66
CA VAL A 109 12.38 -4.48 -0.75
C VAL A 109 12.93 -3.39 0.17
N ASP A 110 12.33 -2.20 0.16
CA ASP A 110 12.78 -1.07 0.98
C ASP A 110 12.69 -1.37 2.49
N GLU A 111 11.65 -2.10 2.91
CA GLU A 111 11.45 -2.54 4.30
C GLU A 111 12.19 -3.84 4.63
N SER A 112 13.02 -4.35 3.72
CA SER A 112 13.81 -5.58 3.88
C SER A 112 12.95 -6.82 4.19
N LEU A 113 11.70 -6.85 3.71
CA LEU A 113 10.86 -8.05 3.72
C LEU A 113 11.29 -9.04 2.64
N VAL A 114 11.83 -8.53 1.54
CA VAL A 114 12.36 -9.32 0.42
C VAL A 114 13.76 -8.81 0.09
N GLU A 115 14.75 -9.71 0.11
CA GLU A 115 16.08 -9.37 -0.41
C GLU A 115 16.05 -9.36 -1.94
N ALA A 116 16.45 -8.25 -2.54
CA ALA A 116 16.62 -8.13 -3.98
C ALA A 116 18.05 -7.67 -4.32
N ARG A 117 18.61 -8.20 -5.42
CA ARG A 117 19.98 -7.93 -5.86
C ARG A 117 20.00 -7.72 -7.38
N GLY A 118 20.97 -6.94 -7.85
CA GLY A 118 21.13 -6.64 -9.28
C GLY A 118 20.50 -5.31 -9.67
N ASP A 119 20.13 -5.19 -10.94
CA ASP A 119 19.55 -3.99 -11.56
C ASP A 119 18.02 -3.97 -11.58
N ALA A 120 17.39 -5.12 -11.31
CA ALA A 120 15.94 -5.27 -11.26
C ALA A 120 15.51 -6.36 -10.26
N ALA A 121 14.30 -6.21 -9.74
CA ALA A 121 13.66 -7.17 -8.86
C ALA A 121 12.37 -7.72 -9.49
N LEU A 122 12.03 -8.96 -9.12
CA LEU A 122 10.71 -9.54 -9.27
C LEU A 122 10.23 -9.94 -7.88
N VAL A 123 9.15 -9.30 -7.41
CA VAL A 123 8.49 -9.67 -6.16
C VAL A 123 7.14 -10.29 -6.49
N ARG A 124 6.87 -11.48 -5.96
CA ARG A 124 5.62 -12.22 -6.07
C ARG A 124 4.74 -11.88 -4.88
N ILE A 125 3.57 -11.34 -5.13
CA ILE A 125 2.70 -10.77 -4.11
C ILE A 125 1.41 -11.59 -4.10
N HIS A 126 1.12 -12.25 -2.99
CA HIS A 126 -0.18 -12.87 -2.80
C HIS A 126 -1.19 -11.84 -2.31
N ASN A 127 -2.17 -11.52 -3.16
CA ASN A 127 -3.28 -10.66 -2.81
C ASN A 127 -4.31 -11.47 -2.01
N THR A 128 -4.41 -11.23 -0.71
CA THR A 128 -5.27 -11.99 0.21
C THR A 128 -6.76 -11.71 0.00
N ASN A 129 -7.12 -10.57 -0.61
CA ASN A 129 -8.52 -10.26 -0.96
C ASN A 129 -9.06 -11.18 -2.05
N THR A 130 -8.20 -11.58 -2.99
CA THR A 130 -8.58 -12.27 -4.23
C THR A 130 -7.97 -13.66 -4.40
N GLY A 131 -6.98 -14.01 -3.58
CA GLY A 131 -6.17 -15.22 -3.70
C GLY A 131 -5.24 -15.26 -4.91
N LYS A 132 -5.02 -14.11 -5.58
CA LYS A 132 -4.21 -14.02 -6.81
C LYS A 132 -2.75 -13.72 -6.52
N ILE A 133 -1.86 -14.24 -7.36
CA ILE A 133 -0.44 -13.86 -7.35
C ILE A 133 -0.21 -12.72 -8.33
N ILE A 134 0.44 -11.66 -7.85
CA ILE A 134 0.81 -10.49 -8.64
C ILE A 134 2.33 -10.47 -8.74
N HIS A 135 2.85 -10.43 -9.96
CA HIS A 135 4.26 -10.27 -10.23
C HIS A 135 4.60 -8.79 -10.39
N ALA A 136 5.32 -8.23 -9.42
CA ALA A 136 5.82 -6.85 -9.46
C ALA A 136 7.28 -6.83 -9.93
N LYS A 137 7.51 -6.28 -11.12
CA LYS A 137 8.83 -6.09 -11.72
C LYS A 137 9.21 -4.61 -11.72
N PHE A 138 10.37 -4.28 -11.15
CA PHE A 138 10.87 -2.90 -11.05
C PHE A 138 12.40 -2.86 -11.02
N ALA A 139 12.97 -1.69 -11.31
CA ALA A 139 14.40 -1.46 -11.27
C ALA A 139 14.91 -1.26 -9.84
N LEU A 140 16.16 -1.64 -9.58
CA LEU A 140 16.86 -1.42 -8.32
C LEU A 140 17.98 -0.40 -8.50
N ASP A 141 18.25 0.38 -7.46
CA ASP A 141 19.42 1.23 -7.31
C ASP A 141 20.06 0.94 -5.94
N ASP A 142 21.29 0.41 -5.96
CA ASP A 142 22.05 -0.03 -4.78
C ASP A 142 21.23 -0.88 -3.77
N GLY A 143 20.47 -1.85 -4.29
CA GLY A 143 19.66 -2.78 -3.48
C GLY A 143 18.34 -2.20 -2.94
N GLN A 144 18.01 -0.95 -3.27
CA GLN A 144 16.72 -0.33 -2.98
C GLN A 144 15.89 -0.17 -4.25
N ALA A 145 14.58 0.06 -4.12
CA ALA A 145 13.75 0.33 -5.29
C ALA A 145 14.16 1.66 -5.96
N ASP A 146 14.54 1.61 -7.23
CA ASP A 146 14.91 2.81 -8.00
C ASP A 146 13.66 3.66 -8.26
N ARG A 147 13.60 4.82 -7.59
CA ARG A 147 12.51 5.80 -7.75
C ARG A 147 12.76 6.79 -8.90
N GLY A 148 13.91 6.71 -9.56
CA GLY A 148 14.41 7.69 -10.53
C GLY A 148 15.15 8.82 -9.84
N ALA A 149 16.37 9.11 -10.30
CA ALA A 149 17.14 10.26 -9.84
C ALA A 149 16.50 11.56 -10.37
N THR A 150 15.62 12.18 -9.58
CA THR A 150 15.43 13.63 -9.61
C THR A 150 14.75 14.07 -8.32
N TRP A 151 15.43 14.92 -7.56
CA TRP A 151 14.92 15.75 -6.47
C TRP A 151 13.86 16.78 -6.93
N ALA A 152 13.23 16.54 -8.09
CA ALA A 152 12.10 17.30 -8.56
C ALA A 152 10.85 16.74 -7.88
N VAL A 153 10.20 17.61 -7.10
CA VAL A 153 8.88 17.35 -6.49
C VAL A 153 7.88 17.10 -7.62
N GLY A 154 7.66 15.83 -7.91
CA GLY A 154 6.65 15.32 -8.81
C GLY A 154 7.06 13.92 -9.29
N LEU A 155 6.11 13.00 -9.38
CA LEU A 155 6.29 11.61 -9.80
C LEU A 155 5.34 11.28 -10.99
N VAL A 156 5.85 11.22 -12.23
CA VAL A 156 5.12 10.67 -13.39
C VAL A 156 5.13 9.16 -13.30
N LEU A 157 3.94 8.61 -13.17
CA LEU A 157 3.51 7.43 -13.90
C LEU A 157 2.53 7.98 -14.96
N ASN A 158 2.39 7.35 -16.13
CA ASN A 158 1.49 7.83 -17.17
C ASN A 158 0.12 8.25 -16.58
N ARG A 159 -0.16 9.57 -16.53
CA ARG A 159 -1.27 10.28 -15.82
C ARG A 159 -1.06 10.85 -14.40
N CYS A 160 0.17 11.08 -13.93
CA CYS A 160 0.46 11.88 -12.72
C CYS A 160 1.63 12.85 -12.98
N GLU A 161 1.71 14.00 -12.29
CA GLU A 161 2.77 15.00 -12.51
C GLU A 161 4.12 14.61 -11.87
N GLY A 162 5.23 14.76 -12.63
CA GLY A 162 6.69 14.72 -12.34
C GLY A 162 7.51 13.55 -12.93
N THR A 163 8.51 12.88 -12.31
CA THR A 163 9.32 11.83 -13.00
C THR A 163 9.67 10.65 -12.09
N GLY A 164 8.86 9.59 -12.07
CA GLY A 164 9.18 8.36 -11.35
C GLY A 164 9.50 7.19 -12.29
N ARG A 165 10.35 6.25 -11.86
CA ARG A 165 10.52 4.98 -12.60
C ARG A 165 9.30 4.07 -12.40
N GLY A 166 8.93 3.37 -13.47
CA GLY A 166 7.75 2.50 -13.49
C GLY A 166 7.98 1.16 -12.79
N CYS A 167 6.97 0.70 -12.05
CA CYS A 167 6.81 -0.69 -11.63
C CYS A 167 5.73 -1.34 -12.51
N ARG A 168 6.02 -2.51 -13.08
CA ARG A 168 5.05 -3.31 -13.84
C ARG A 168 4.50 -4.40 -12.93
N ALA A 169 3.19 -4.36 -12.67
CA ALA A 169 2.48 -5.37 -11.90
C ALA A 169 1.55 -6.17 -12.84
N ASP A 170 1.82 -7.46 -12.98
CA ASP A 170 1.01 -8.38 -13.79
C ASP A 170 0.33 -9.41 -12.85
N CYS A 171 -1.00 -9.55 -12.93
CA CYS A 171 -1.72 -10.60 -12.21
C CYS A 171 -1.62 -11.91 -13.01
N VAL A 172 -1.30 -13.02 -12.32
CA VAL A 172 -1.19 -14.36 -12.89
C VAL A 172 -2.36 -15.24 -12.44
#